data_AF-A0A5C7ZRI9-F1
#
_entry.id   AF-A0A5C7ZRI9-F1
#
_cell.length_a   1.000
_cell.length_b   1.000
_cell.length_c   1.000
_cell.angle_alpha   90.00
_cell.angle_beta   90.00
_cell.angle_gamma   90.00
#
_symmetry.space_group_name_H-M   'P 1'
#
loop_
_entity.id
_entity.type
_entity.pdbx_description
1 polymer ?
#
loop_
_entity_poly.entity_id
_entity_poly.type
_entity_poly.pdbx_seq_one_letter_code
_entity_poly.pdbx_strand_id
1 'polypeptide(L)'
;MLSSTHVRPSVNRTAVVRVHVDKGSKISALSPESAAWCSTMLGNLNNPHVLGLNAQEVFFLDDRVVLVEGQEDVVYYGKILKELGLELNAEFYGWGVGGAGNMSGVARLLHDLGFKRVVGILDANEQHRLSNLNRDFPSFRFDAIPANDVRSKPPTPTKPEVDGLLDKDNAQIRPEHTEQTRALFQKIGAYLSAQ
;
A
#
# COMPACT_ATOMS: atom_id res chain seq x y z
N MET A 1 -30.47 24.77 -45.77
CA MET A 1 -29.96 23.74 -44.83
C MET A 1 -28.51 23.46 -45.20
N LEU A 2 -27.55 23.96 -44.42
CA LEU A 2 -26.14 23.55 -44.54
C LEU A 2 -25.81 22.78 -43.26
N SER A 3 -25.65 21.47 -43.39
CA SER A 3 -25.28 20.58 -42.29
C SER A 3 -23.83 20.85 -41.91
N SER A 4 -23.60 21.07 -40.62
CA SER A 4 -22.29 21.25 -40.02
C SER A 4 -21.52 19.94 -39.98
N THR A 5 -20.29 19.93 -40.45
CA THR A 5 -19.31 18.91 -40.06
C THR A 5 -18.37 19.54 -39.02
N HIS A 6 -18.78 19.49 -37.75
CA HIS A 6 -17.86 19.72 -36.65
C HIS A 6 -16.94 18.51 -36.53
N VAL A 7 -15.70 18.65 -37.00
CA VAL A 7 -14.62 17.73 -36.64
C VAL A 7 -14.34 17.97 -35.14
N ARG A 8 -14.83 17.07 -34.29
CA ARG A 8 -14.46 17.05 -32.87
C ARG A 8 -13.01 16.57 -32.77
N PRO A 9 -12.16 17.19 -31.93
CA PRO A 9 -10.82 16.68 -31.70
C PRO A 9 -10.91 15.26 -31.13
N SER A 10 -10.16 14.35 -31.75
CA SER A 10 -10.01 12.96 -31.31
C SER A 10 -9.40 12.91 -29.92
N VAL A 11 -10.10 12.27 -28.98
CA VAL A 11 -9.65 12.02 -27.62
C VAL A 11 -8.44 11.09 -27.67
N ASN A 12 -7.25 11.57 -27.32
CA ASN A 12 -6.13 10.70 -26.95
C ASN A 12 -6.50 9.99 -25.64
N ARG A 13 -7.03 8.76 -25.72
CA ARG A 13 -7.24 7.90 -24.56
C ARG A 13 -5.91 7.26 -24.17
N THR A 14 -5.05 7.99 -23.46
CA THR A 14 -3.87 7.40 -22.81
C THR A 14 -4.36 6.47 -21.71
N ALA A 15 -3.89 5.22 -21.71
CA ALA A 15 -4.21 4.22 -20.69
C ALA A 15 -2.92 3.66 -20.10
N VAL A 16 -2.90 3.48 -18.78
CA VAL A 16 -1.87 2.70 -18.10
C VAL A 16 -2.36 1.26 -18.01
N VAL A 17 -1.54 0.33 -18.49
CA VAL A 17 -1.86 -1.10 -18.56
C VAL A 17 -0.73 -1.93 -17.96
N ARG A 18 -1.10 -3.05 -17.34
CA ARG A 18 -0.17 -4.11 -16.91
C ARG A 18 -0.40 -5.33 -17.79
N VAL A 19 0.67 -5.82 -18.41
CA VAL A 19 0.65 -7.06 -19.20
C VAL A 19 1.13 -8.19 -18.31
N HIS A 20 0.29 -9.22 -18.16
CA HIS A 20 0.57 -10.42 -17.38
C HIS A 20 0.94 -11.54 -18.36
N VAL A 21 2.14 -12.08 -18.24
CA VAL A 21 2.63 -13.15 -19.11
C VAL A 21 2.79 -14.43 -18.27
N ASP A 22 1.85 -15.35 -18.39
CA ASP A 22 1.88 -16.66 -17.71
C ASP A 22 1.76 -17.83 -18.71
N LYS A 23 0.61 -18.51 -18.79
CA LYS A 23 0.24 -19.48 -19.82
C LYS A 23 -0.41 -18.81 -21.04
N GLY A 24 -0.44 -17.47 -21.06
CA GLY A 24 -0.88 -16.59 -22.15
C GLY A 24 -0.61 -15.13 -21.76
N SER A 25 -1.13 -14.19 -22.56
CA SER A 25 -1.05 -12.76 -22.23
C SER A 25 -2.42 -12.25 -21.77
N LYS A 26 -2.50 -11.72 -20.55
CA LYS A 26 -3.66 -10.98 -20.05
C LYS A 26 -3.28 -9.51 -19.90
N ILE A 27 -4.18 -8.61 -20.26
CA ILE A 27 -4.00 -7.17 -20.08
C ILE A 27 -4.98 -6.69 -19.02
N SER A 28 -4.46 -5.99 -18.02
CA SER A 28 -5.22 -5.23 -17.05
C SER A 28 -4.98 -3.73 -17.27
N ALA A 29 -5.97 -2.89 -17.01
CA ALA A 29 -5.90 -1.46 -17.27
C ALA A 29 -6.51 -0.70 -16.10
N LEU A 30 -6.03 0.51 -15.85
CA LEU A 30 -6.64 1.39 -14.85
C LEU A 30 -8.10 1.70 -15.20
N SER A 31 -8.97 1.64 -14.20
CA SER A 31 -10.30 2.19 -14.33
C SER A 31 -10.26 3.72 -14.46
N PRO A 32 -11.33 4.35 -14.98
CA PRO A 32 -11.47 5.80 -14.93
C PRO A 32 -11.38 6.37 -13.51
N GLU A 33 -11.84 5.62 -12.51
CA GLU A 33 -11.77 6.02 -11.09
C GLU A 33 -10.32 6.07 -10.60
N SER A 34 -9.53 5.02 -10.84
CA SER A 34 -8.10 5.01 -10.48
C SER A 34 -7.32 6.07 -11.25
N ALA A 35 -7.61 6.29 -12.54
CA ALA A 35 -6.97 7.33 -13.32
C ALA A 35 -7.28 8.74 -12.78
N ALA A 36 -8.53 8.99 -12.37
CA ALA A 36 -8.93 10.23 -11.72
C ALA A 36 -8.23 10.39 -10.37
N TRP A 37 -8.20 9.34 -9.55
CA TRP A 37 -7.49 9.34 -8.27
C TRP A 37 -5.99 9.65 -8.44
N CYS A 38 -5.30 9.01 -9.39
CA CYS A 38 -3.92 9.35 -9.72
C CYS A 38 -3.77 10.82 -10.13
N SER A 39 -4.71 11.34 -10.91
CA SER A 39 -4.71 12.76 -11.31
C SER A 39 -4.86 13.69 -10.12
N THR A 40 -5.72 13.36 -9.14
CA THR A 40 -5.84 14.14 -7.90
C THR A 40 -4.57 14.11 -7.06
N MET A 41 -3.87 12.97 -7.03
CA MET A 41 -2.61 12.81 -6.31
C MET A 41 -1.48 13.61 -6.95
N LEU A 42 -1.40 13.67 -8.29
CA LEU A 42 -0.45 14.52 -9.01
C LEU A 42 -0.66 16.01 -8.75
N GLY A 43 -1.90 16.44 -8.48
CA GLY A 43 -2.25 17.82 -8.16
C GLY A 43 -2.14 18.20 -6.68
N ASN A 44 -1.83 17.24 -5.79
CA ASN A 44 -1.86 17.48 -4.34
C ASN A 44 -0.55 18.11 -3.84
N LEU A 45 -0.54 19.44 -3.74
CA LEU A 45 0.60 20.23 -3.26
C LEU A 45 0.99 19.96 -1.79
N ASN A 46 0.09 19.38 -0.99
CA ASN A 46 0.37 19.06 0.42
C ASN A 46 1.09 17.72 0.59
N ASN A 47 1.01 16.83 -0.39
CA ASN A 47 1.66 15.51 -0.41
C ASN A 47 2.29 15.22 -1.79
N PRO A 48 3.23 16.07 -2.27
CA PRO A 48 3.76 15.98 -3.64
C PRO A 48 4.52 14.67 -3.93
N HIS A 49 4.86 13.90 -2.89
CA HIS A 49 5.59 12.64 -2.98
C HIS A 49 4.71 11.44 -3.31
N VAL A 50 3.38 11.53 -3.14
CA VAL A 50 2.46 10.38 -3.30
C VAL A 50 2.38 9.88 -4.75
N LEU A 51 2.80 10.67 -5.73
CA LEU A 51 3.14 10.23 -7.10
C LEU A 51 4.46 10.85 -7.60
N GLY A 52 5.38 11.18 -6.68
CA GLY A 52 6.77 11.48 -7.03
C GLY A 52 7.46 10.26 -7.67
N LEU A 53 8.69 10.40 -8.17
CA LEU A 53 9.43 9.31 -8.85
C LEU A 53 9.39 7.98 -8.06
N ASN A 54 9.52 8.04 -6.73
CA ASN A 54 9.48 6.85 -5.86
C ASN A 54 8.09 6.23 -5.70
N ALA A 55 7.01 7.00 -5.88
CA ALA A 55 5.66 6.45 -5.83
C ALA A 55 5.22 5.86 -7.18
N GLN A 56 5.79 6.32 -8.30
CA GLN A 56 5.61 5.69 -9.61
C GLN A 56 6.18 4.26 -9.66
N GLU A 57 7.04 3.89 -8.73
CA GLU A 57 7.55 2.52 -8.57
C GLU A 57 6.42 1.49 -8.42
N VAL A 58 5.24 1.90 -7.95
CA VAL A 58 4.05 1.02 -7.85
C VAL A 58 3.68 0.33 -9.17
N PHE A 59 3.96 0.97 -10.30
CA PHE A 59 3.67 0.43 -11.63
C PHE A 59 4.69 -0.62 -12.08
N PHE A 60 5.83 -0.73 -11.39
CA PHE A 60 6.93 -1.64 -11.71
C PHE A 60 7.07 -2.79 -10.71
N LEU A 61 6.23 -2.83 -9.67
CA LEU A 61 6.20 -3.92 -8.70
C LEU A 61 5.69 -5.22 -9.36
N ASP A 62 6.20 -6.35 -8.87
CA ASP A 62 5.63 -7.66 -9.16
C ASP A 62 4.44 -7.99 -8.24
N ASP A 63 3.81 -9.15 -8.45
CA ASP A 63 2.85 -9.67 -7.48
C ASP A 63 3.52 -9.93 -6.11
N ARG A 64 2.71 -10.05 -5.06
CA ARG A 64 3.16 -10.15 -3.65
C ARG A 64 3.68 -8.81 -3.13
N VAL A 65 2.78 -7.84 -3.06
CA VAL A 65 3.06 -6.50 -2.52
C VAL A 65 2.53 -6.39 -1.10
N VAL A 66 3.32 -5.82 -0.20
CA VAL A 66 2.90 -5.42 1.14
C VAL A 66 2.81 -3.89 1.19
N LEU A 67 1.59 -3.37 1.17
CA LEU A 67 1.28 -1.95 1.37
C LEU A 67 1.42 -1.59 2.85
N VAL A 68 2.14 -0.51 3.13
CA VAL A 68 2.34 0.02 4.49
C VAL A 68 2.03 1.52 4.52
N GLU A 69 1.61 2.04 5.68
CA GLU A 69 1.11 3.42 5.77
C GLU A 69 2.17 4.47 5.48
N GLY A 70 3.36 4.28 6.06
CA GLY A 70 4.47 5.21 6.01
C GLY A 70 5.67 4.68 5.23
N GLN A 71 6.45 5.62 4.73
CA GLN A 71 7.73 5.31 4.10
C GLN A 71 8.72 4.66 5.08
N GLU A 72 8.78 5.16 6.32
CA GLU A 72 9.71 4.64 7.33
C GLU A 72 9.39 3.19 7.72
N ASP A 73 8.11 2.79 7.63
CA ASP A 73 7.65 1.44 7.94
C ASP A 73 8.34 0.39 7.07
N VAL A 74 8.63 0.72 5.81
CA VAL A 74 9.37 -0.17 4.89
C VAL A 74 10.73 -0.57 5.50
N VAL A 75 11.42 0.39 6.12
CA VAL A 75 12.73 0.15 6.75
C VAL A 75 12.56 -0.63 8.05
N TYR A 76 11.58 -0.27 8.88
CA TYR A 76 11.36 -0.91 10.17
C TYR A 76 10.87 -2.35 10.03
N TYR A 77 9.98 -2.65 9.08
CA TYR A 77 9.52 -4.02 8.85
C TYR A 77 10.65 -4.94 8.39
N GLY A 78 11.63 -4.44 7.63
CA GLY A 78 12.85 -5.21 7.34
C GLY A 78 13.62 -5.60 8.60
N LYS A 79 13.73 -4.69 9.58
CA LYS A 79 14.37 -4.97 10.88
C LYS A 79 13.54 -5.96 11.72
N ILE A 80 12.23 -5.75 11.78
CA ILE A 80 11.28 -6.60 12.53
C ILE A 80 11.32 -8.03 12.02
N LEU A 81 11.27 -8.24 10.70
CA LEU A 81 11.35 -9.58 10.10
C LEU A 81 12.67 -10.27 10.45
N LYS A 82 13.79 -9.53 10.36
CA LYS A 82 15.11 -10.05 10.73
C LYS A 82 15.20 -10.43 12.20
N GLU A 83 14.69 -9.61 13.10
CA GLU A 83 14.64 -9.88 14.55
C GLU A 83 13.80 -11.13 14.85
N LEU A 84 12.67 -11.28 14.16
CA LEU A 84 11.80 -12.44 14.32
C LEU A 84 12.34 -13.71 13.63
N GLY A 85 13.40 -13.62 12.84
CA GLY A 85 13.92 -14.74 12.03
C GLY A 85 12.94 -15.18 10.94
N LEU A 86 12.19 -14.23 10.37
CA LEU A 86 11.20 -14.46 9.33
C LEU A 86 11.66 -13.82 8.01
N GLU A 87 11.27 -14.44 6.90
CA GLU A 87 11.44 -13.87 5.56
C GLU A 87 10.09 -13.86 4.84
N LEU A 88 9.81 -12.78 4.12
CA LEU A 88 8.65 -12.68 3.23
C LEU A 88 9.14 -12.61 1.79
N ASN A 89 8.54 -13.43 0.94
CA ASN A 89 8.72 -13.31 -0.50
C ASN A 89 7.75 -12.26 -1.06
N ALA A 90 8.02 -10.99 -0.73
CA ALA A 90 7.19 -9.85 -1.11
C ALA A 90 7.97 -8.53 -1.14
N GLU A 91 7.43 -7.56 -1.87
CA GLU A 91 7.96 -6.20 -1.94
C GLU A 91 7.13 -5.28 -1.03
N PHE A 92 7.80 -4.55 -0.13
CA PHE A 92 7.15 -3.55 0.70
C PHE A 92 7.01 -2.23 -0.06
N TYR A 93 5.80 -1.64 -0.03
CA TYR A 93 5.50 -0.38 -0.68
C TYR A 93 4.81 0.59 0.29
N GLY A 94 5.54 1.63 0.70
CA GLY A 94 5.04 2.72 1.57
C GLY A 94 5.13 4.13 0.95
N TRP A 95 5.95 4.30 -0.09
CA TRP A 95 6.30 5.61 -0.66
C TRP A 95 5.14 6.35 -1.34
N GLY A 96 4.08 5.64 -1.76
CA GLY A 96 2.88 6.24 -2.36
C GLY A 96 1.57 5.96 -1.63
N VAL A 97 1.62 5.36 -0.44
CA VAL A 97 0.41 5.26 0.41
C VAL A 97 0.19 6.62 1.09
N GLY A 98 1.17 7.15 1.82
CA GLY A 98 1.02 8.48 2.43
C GLY A 98 -0.07 8.49 3.52
N GLY A 99 -0.12 7.43 4.33
CA GLY A 99 -1.04 7.22 5.46
C GLY A 99 -2.26 6.33 5.14
N ALA A 100 -2.87 5.76 6.19
CA ALA A 100 -4.04 4.88 6.10
C ALA A 100 -5.20 5.42 5.23
N GLY A 101 -5.39 6.74 5.17
CA GLY A 101 -6.46 7.38 4.40
C GLY A 101 -6.42 7.08 2.90
N ASN A 102 -5.24 6.82 2.36
CA ASN A 102 -5.02 6.56 0.93
C ASN A 102 -4.87 5.06 0.59
N MET A 103 -4.84 4.19 1.60
CA MET A 103 -4.69 2.74 1.43
C MET A 103 -5.70 2.17 0.43
N SER A 104 -6.95 2.64 0.48
CA SER A 104 -8.01 2.23 -0.44
C SER A 104 -7.74 2.63 -1.89
N GLY A 105 -7.18 3.81 -2.13
CA GLY A 105 -6.83 4.30 -3.46
C GLY A 105 -5.71 3.48 -4.09
N VAL A 106 -4.66 3.19 -3.32
CA VAL A 106 -3.55 2.33 -3.76
C VAL A 106 -4.02 0.88 -3.96
N ALA A 107 -4.86 0.35 -3.06
CA ALA A 107 -5.45 -0.97 -3.23
C ALA A 107 -6.31 -1.06 -4.50
N ARG A 108 -7.10 -0.03 -4.82
CA ARG A 108 -7.86 0.04 -6.08
C ARG A 108 -6.95 0.06 -7.29
N LEU A 109 -5.88 0.86 -7.26
CA LEU A 109 -4.87 0.90 -8.31
C LEU A 109 -4.30 -0.50 -8.60
N LEU A 110 -3.83 -1.19 -7.56
CA LEU A 110 -3.26 -2.54 -7.70
C LEU A 110 -4.31 -3.56 -8.15
N HIS A 111 -5.54 -3.47 -7.65
CA HIS A 111 -6.65 -4.31 -8.07
C HIS A 111 -6.94 -4.15 -9.57
N ASP A 112 -7.03 -2.91 -10.05
CA ASP A 112 -7.31 -2.61 -11.46
C ASP A 112 -6.19 -3.08 -12.39
N LEU A 113 -4.94 -2.95 -11.94
CA LEU A 113 -3.76 -3.49 -12.63
C LEU A 113 -3.63 -5.02 -12.52
N GLY A 114 -4.52 -5.67 -11.77
CA GLY A 114 -4.61 -7.12 -11.67
C GLY A 114 -3.50 -7.75 -10.83
N PHE A 115 -2.93 -7.02 -9.87
CA PHE A 115 -1.98 -7.58 -8.92
C PHE A 115 -2.60 -8.71 -8.12
N LYS A 116 -1.77 -9.70 -7.78
CA LYS A 116 -2.15 -10.82 -6.91
C LYS A 116 -1.35 -10.77 -5.62
N ARG A 117 -1.93 -11.40 -4.59
CA ARG A 117 -1.29 -11.56 -3.27
C ARG A 117 -0.89 -10.23 -2.63
N VAL A 118 -1.74 -9.21 -2.75
CA VAL A 118 -1.53 -7.93 -2.08
C VAL A 118 -1.99 -8.02 -0.63
N VAL A 119 -1.16 -7.47 0.26
CA VAL A 119 -1.43 -7.32 1.69
C VAL A 119 -1.35 -5.84 2.06
N GLY A 120 -2.30 -5.30 2.82
CA GLY A 120 -2.16 -4.00 3.47
C GLY A 120 -2.00 -4.14 4.98
N ILE A 121 -1.02 -3.45 5.55
CA ILE A 121 -0.79 -3.40 7.00
C ILE A 121 -1.12 -1.98 7.48
N LEU A 122 -1.99 -1.89 8.48
CA LEU A 122 -2.36 -0.66 9.16
C LEU A 122 -1.88 -0.62 10.61
N ASP A 123 -1.79 0.58 11.17
CA ASP A 123 -1.65 0.82 12.59
C ASP A 123 -2.95 0.47 13.33
N ALA A 124 -2.86 0.13 14.62
CA ALA A 124 -3.98 -0.34 15.42
C ALA A 124 -5.12 0.69 15.55
N ASN A 125 -4.80 1.98 15.57
CA ASN A 125 -5.78 3.08 15.59
C ASN A 125 -6.55 3.19 14.26
N GLU A 126 -5.98 2.72 13.15
CA GLU A 126 -6.59 2.72 11.82
C GLU A 126 -7.32 1.40 11.49
N GLN A 127 -7.34 0.42 12.42
CA GLN A 127 -7.98 -0.89 12.25
C GLN A 127 -9.46 -0.82 11.84
N HIS A 128 -10.15 0.27 12.18
CA HIS A 128 -11.56 0.48 11.84
C HIS A 128 -11.79 0.47 10.31
N ARG A 129 -10.76 0.75 9.51
CA ARG A 129 -10.79 0.71 8.04
C ARG A 129 -10.77 -0.69 7.46
N LEU A 130 -10.30 -1.69 8.21
CA LEU A 130 -10.14 -3.07 7.73
C LEU A 130 -11.46 -3.65 7.20
N SER A 131 -12.58 -3.31 7.82
CA SER A 131 -13.91 -3.78 7.40
C SER A 131 -14.24 -3.37 5.96
N ASN A 132 -14.04 -2.08 5.63
CA ASN A 132 -14.27 -1.56 4.29
C ASN A 132 -13.23 -2.09 3.30
N LEU A 133 -11.95 -2.13 3.67
CA LEU A 133 -10.89 -2.62 2.78
C LEU A 133 -11.11 -4.09 2.39
N ASN A 134 -11.42 -4.97 3.36
CA ASN A 134 -11.69 -6.38 3.08
C ASN A 134 -12.99 -6.58 2.27
N ARG A 135 -14.01 -5.73 2.46
CA ARG A 135 -15.23 -5.75 1.66
C ARG A 135 -14.97 -5.31 0.22
N ASP A 136 -14.22 -4.24 0.03
CA ASP A 136 -14.04 -3.57 -1.26
C ASP A 136 -12.96 -4.25 -2.12
N PHE A 137 -12.07 -5.02 -1.49
CA PHE A 137 -10.97 -5.77 -2.12
C PHE A 137 -10.85 -7.20 -1.56
N PRO A 138 -11.85 -8.07 -1.76
CA PRO A 138 -11.87 -9.42 -1.17
C PRO A 138 -10.77 -10.36 -1.70
N SER A 139 -10.14 -10.00 -2.82
CA SER A 139 -8.97 -10.71 -3.35
C SER A 139 -7.66 -10.35 -2.67
N PHE A 140 -7.66 -9.31 -1.83
CA PHE A 140 -6.52 -8.82 -1.05
C PHE A 140 -6.71 -9.14 0.43
N ARG A 141 -5.65 -8.98 1.20
CA ARG A 141 -5.66 -9.17 2.65
C ARG A 141 -5.31 -7.86 3.35
N PHE A 142 -6.01 -7.54 4.43
CA PHE A 142 -5.66 -6.40 5.26
C PHE A 142 -5.63 -6.82 6.73
N ASP A 143 -4.55 -6.47 7.42
CA ASP A 143 -4.37 -6.71 8.85
C ASP A 143 -3.87 -5.40 9.52
N ALA A 144 -3.91 -5.36 10.84
CA ALA A 144 -3.31 -4.28 11.63
C ALA A 144 -2.23 -4.83 12.57
N ILE A 145 -1.20 -4.03 12.83
CA ILE A 145 -0.20 -4.31 13.87
C ILE A 145 -0.80 -4.13 15.26
N PRO A 146 -0.19 -4.70 16.33
CA PRO A 146 -0.70 -4.56 17.70
C PRO A 146 -0.36 -3.22 18.37
N ALA A 147 0.07 -2.20 17.63
CA ALA A 147 0.46 -0.88 18.13
C ALA A 147 -0.09 0.24 17.25
N ASN A 148 -0.20 1.46 17.78
CA ASN A 148 -0.73 2.62 17.04
C ASN A 148 0.28 3.29 16.10
N ASP A 149 1.50 2.75 16.03
CA ASP A 149 2.58 3.19 15.14
C ASP A 149 3.62 2.06 15.07
N VAL A 150 4.34 1.95 13.96
CA VAL A 150 5.48 1.03 13.88
C VAL A 150 6.63 1.49 14.77
N ARG A 151 6.92 2.80 14.78
CA ARG A 151 8.05 3.34 15.56
C ARG A 151 7.57 4.10 16.79
N SER A 152 8.37 4.06 17.84
CA SER A 152 8.24 5.03 18.92
C SER A 152 8.67 6.41 18.44
N LYS A 153 7.85 7.43 18.73
CA LYS A 153 8.10 8.83 18.38
C LYS A 153 8.31 9.63 19.66
N PRO A 154 9.41 10.37 19.80
CA PRO A 154 9.60 11.24 20.95
C PRO A 154 8.54 12.35 20.96
N PRO A 155 8.24 12.92 22.13
CA PRO A 155 7.33 14.05 22.22
C PRO A 155 7.90 15.24 21.44
N THR A 156 7.02 15.96 20.76
CA THR A 156 7.31 17.25 20.14
C THR A 156 6.48 18.33 20.83
N PRO A 157 6.76 19.64 20.63
CA PRO A 157 5.96 20.69 21.25
C PRO A 157 4.46 20.62 20.93
N THR A 158 4.09 19.95 19.84
CA THR A 158 2.72 19.85 19.33
C THR A 158 2.10 18.46 19.46
N LYS A 159 2.87 17.43 19.81
CA LYS A 159 2.39 16.04 19.89
C LYS A 159 3.00 15.31 21.08
N PRO A 160 2.18 14.54 21.83
CA PRO A 160 2.70 13.69 22.89
C PRO A 160 3.63 12.62 22.32
N GLU A 161 4.39 11.99 23.21
CA GLU A 161 5.13 10.77 22.91
C GLU A 161 4.17 9.69 22.39
N VAL A 162 4.64 8.92 21.40
CA VAL A 162 3.90 7.77 20.87
C VAL A 162 4.72 6.53 21.12
N ASP A 163 4.16 5.63 21.91
CA ASP A 163 4.67 4.29 22.08
C ASP A 163 4.26 3.43 20.89
N GLY A 164 5.23 3.10 20.04
CA GLY A 164 5.03 2.26 18.86
C GLY A 164 5.29 0.78 19.12
N LEU A 165 5.27 0.00 18.05
CA LEU A 165 5.60 -1.43 18.05
C LEU A 165 7.05 -1.68 18.52
N LEU A 166 7.96 -0.80 18.12
CA LEU A 166 9.35 -0.84 18.52
C LEU A 166 9.59 -0.11 19.85
N ASP A 167 10.69 -0.45 20.52
CA ASP A 167 11.16 0.27 21.69
C ASP A 167 11.45 1.76 21.39
N LYS A 168 11.78 2.52 22.43
CA LYS A 168 12.08 3.95 22.38
C LYS A 168 13.27 4.31 21.48
N ASP A 169 14.20 3.37 21.29
CA ASP A 169 15.36 3.54 20.39
C ASP A 169 15.06 3.04 18.96
N ASN A 170 13.87 2.51 18.73
CA ASN A 170 13.45 1.83 17.50
C ASN A 170 14.41 0.70 17.08
N ALA A 171 14.97 0.01 18.08
CA ALA A 171 16.00 -1.01 17.91
C ALA A 171 15.44 -2.43 17.96
N GLN A 172 14.50 -2.69 18.87
CA GLN A 172 13.86 -4.00 19.06
C GLN A 172 12.35 -3.89 19.14
N ILE A 173 11.65 -5.00 18.89
CA ILE A 173 10.21 -5.10 19.12
C ILE A 173 9.96 -5.08 20.63
N ARG A 174 8.94 -4.33 21.08
CA ARG A 174 8.57 -4.35 22.50
C ARG A 174 8.13 -5.77 22.91
N PRO A 175 8.55 -6.29 24.08
CA PRO A 175 8.23 -7.66 24.50
C PRO A 175 6.73 -7.99 24.45
N GLU A 176 5.88 -7.05 24.84
CA GLU A 176 4.41 -7.17 24.85
C GLU A 176 3.80 -7.37 23.44
N HIS A 177 4.50 -6.99 22.38
CA HIS A 177 4.03 -7.08 21.00
C HIS A 177 4.68 -8.21 20.19
N THR A 178 5.72 -8.86 20.72
CA THR A 178 6.57 -9.79 19.96
C THR A 178 5.78 -10.96 19.38
N GLU A 179 5.00 -11.68 20.20
CA GLU A 179 4.26 -12.85 19.75
C GLU A 179 3.10 -12.51 18.79
N GLN A 180 2.42 -11.39 19.03
CA GLN A 180 1.35 -10.92 18.15
C GLN A 180 1.89 -10.52 16.78
N THR A 181 3.05 -9.86 16.76
CA THR A 181 3.74 -9.46 15.52
C THR A 181 4.28 -10.66 14.75
N ARG A 182 4.84 -11.65 15.46
CA ARG A 182 5.24 -12.93 14.86
C ARG A 182 4.06 -13.63 14.21
N ALA A 183 2.94 -13.76 14.92
CA ALA A 183 1.75 -14.40 14.39
C ALA A 183 1.16 -13.65 13.19
N LEU A 184 1.20 -12.31 13.20
CA LEU A 184 0.80 -11.48 12.07
C LEU A 184 1.65 -11.79 10.83
N PHE A 185 2.98 -11.74 10.94
CA PHE A 185 3.86 -11.96 9.79
C PHE A 185 3.87 -13.40 9.29
N GLN A 186 3.63 -14.39 10.15
CA GLN A 186 3.42 -15.77 9.72
C GLN A 186 2.13 -15.91 8.90
N LYS A 187 1.03 -15.24 9.29
CA LYS A 187 -0.22 -15.23 8.51
C LYS A 187 -0.03 -14.54 7.16
N ILE A 188 0.69 -13.42 7.14
CA ILE A 188 1.05 -12.69 5.92
C ILE A 188 1.88 -13.59 5.00
N GLY A 189 2.95 -14.21 5.52
CA GLY A 189 3.81 -15.12 4.75
C GLY A 189 3.05 -16.31 4.17
N ALA A 190 2.11 -16.90 4.93
CA ALA A 190 1.26 -17.98 4.44
C ALA A 190 0.34 -17.53 3.30
N TYR A 191 -0.26 -16.34 3.42
CA TYR A 191 -1.10 -15.78 2.36
C TYR A 191 -0.31 -15.47 1.08
N LEU A 192 0.90 -14.91 1.21
CA LEU A 192 1.77 -14.56 0.08
C LEU A 192 2.32 -15.80 -0.65
N SER A 193 2.47 -16.92 0.06
CA SER A 193 3.05 -18.17 -0.47
C SER A 193 2.01 -19.15 -1.03
N ALA A 194 0.72 -18.89 -0.81
CA ALA A 194 -0.33 -19.70 -1.40
C ALA A 194 -0.28 -19.61 -2.93
N GLN A 195 -0.37 -20.76 -3.61
CA GLN A 195 -0.44 -20.83 -5.08
C GLN A 195 -1.84 -20.46 -5.55
#